data_AF-A0A017SF78-F1
#
_entry.id   AF-A0A017SF78-F1
#
_cell.length_a   1.000
_cell.length_b   1.000
_cell.length_c   1.000
_cell.angle_alpha   90.00
_cell.angle_beta   90.00
_cell.angle_gamma   90.00
#
_symmetry.space_group_name_H-M   'P 1'
#
loop_
_entity.id
_entity.type
_entity.pdbx_description
1 polymer ?
#
loop_
_entity_poly.entity_id
_entity_poly.type
_entity_poly.pdbx_seq_one_letter_code
_entity_poly.pdbx_strand_id
1 'polypeptide(L)'
;MILQVIIAQGNFPSLSDTEVVDLFRSAFRSELERLRNAESTVESGTAKPAGSLKNAETPSRRLFQTDYAEVNRTLGEKVPASLSILRKIHDNGSGFHMRAMVTILDVAGAAAHSNARGYPVVTESVYQGYMSAIETLKKFSLGEIPSERACYDQVLSKQVRDLHMKGYNLLSTNNVEERALLRILCMGRVDNKQSADLFNKAFTKLSTTEKRSLVNGLNMDGLDDGIAILPYYAPGLIAEVLRGAQRKEESAIIEALSIFMGFMAGVVEYKSETGDPRVIERDLSFVQDVIKSNNFKNDPYVLNKVQLP
;
A
#
# COMPACT_ATOMS: atom_id res chain seq x y z
N MET A 1 16.53 -0.39 29.74
CA MET A 1 15.09 -0.21 30.05
C MET A 1 14.30 -0.67 28.83
N ILE A 2 13.26 -1.49 28.98
CA ILE A 2 12.52 -2.04 27.81
C ILE A 2 11.56 -1.00 27.23
N LEU A 3 11.37 -1.00 25.90
CA LEU A 3 10.57 -0.01 25.16
C LEU A 3 9.19 0.29 25.76
N GLN A 4 8.51 -0.75 26.24
CA GLN A 4 7.21 -0.62 26.90
C GLN A 4 7.25 0.25 28.16
N VAL A 5 8.32 0.18 28.96
CA VAL A 5 8.48 0.97 30.19
C VAL A 5 8.73 2.44 29.88
N ILE A 6 9.56 2.73 28.87
CA ILE A 6 9.88 4.11 28.46
C ILE A 6 8.64 4.81 27.88
N ILE A 7 7.86 4.09 27.07
CA ILE A 7 6.60 4.60 26.53
C ILE A 7 5.58 4.83 27.64
N ALA A 8 5.42 3.87 28.57
CA ALA A 8 4.47 3.99 29.68
C ALA A 8 4.79 5.16 30.62
N GLN A 9 6.06 5.57 30.70
CA GLN A 9 6.51 6.71 31.51
C GLN A 9 6.48 8.04 30.75
N GLY A 10 6.06 8.07 29.48
CA GLY A 10 6.03 9.29 28.67
C GLY A 10 7.42 9.83 28.31
N ASN A 11 8.48 9.05 28.53
CA ASN A 11 9.87 9.45 28.32
C ASN A 11 10.38 9.18 26.90
N PHE A 12 9.50 8.70 26.02
CA PHE A 12 9.87 8.42 24.63
C PHE A 12 10.31 9.67 23.84
N PRO A 13 9.67 10.86 23.97
CA PRO A 13 10.05 12.06 23.23
C PRO A 13 11.40 12.68 23.65
N SER A 14 11.97 12.28 24.78
CA SER A 14 13.25 12.80 25.27
C SER A 14 14.47 11.98 24.84
N LEU A 15 14.25 10.88 24.12
CA LEU A 15 15.32 10.06 23.55
C LEU A 15 15.84 10.68 22.25
N SER A 16 17.15 10.60 22.05
CA SER A 16 17.75 10.87 20.73
C SER A 16 17.37 9.78 19.72
N ASP A 17 17.35 10.11 18.43
CA ASP A 17 17.07 9.15 17.35
C ASP A 17 17.96 7.89 17.43
N THR A 18 19.19 8.06 17.91
CA THR A 18 20.14 6.96 18.14
C THR A 18 19.68 6.02 19.26
N GLU A 19 19.24 6.58 20.38
CA GLU A 19 18.74 5.81 21.52
C GLU A 19 17.42 5.11 21.19
N VAL A 20 16.55 5.75 20.41
CA VAL A 20 15.30 5.17 19.91
C VAL A 20 15.60 3.94 19.05
N VAL A 21 16.49 4.06 18.06
CA VAL A 21 16.86 2.97 17.14
C VAL A 21 17.46 1.77 17.90
N ASP A 22 18.34 2.01 18.87
CA ASP A 22 18.94 0.95 19.69
C ASP A 22 17.88 0.27 20.60
N LEU A 23 16.85 1.02 21.05
CA LEU A 23 15.72 0.48 21.80
C LEU A 23 14.83 -0.45 20.94
N PHE A 24 14.54 -0.04 19.71
CA PHE A 24 13.79 -0.87 18.75
C PHE A 24 14.54 -2.16 18.40
N ARG A 25 15.88 -2.09 18.23
CA ARG A 25 16.72 -3.27 18.03
C ARG A 25 16.57 -4.28 19.16
N SER A 26 16.60 -3.81 20.40
CA SER A 26 16.47 -4.66 21.57
C SER A 26 15.07 -5.25 21.71
N ALA A 27 14.02 -4.50 21.35
CA ALA A 27 12.63 -4.92 21.52
C ALA A 27 12.14 -5.88 20.42
N PHE A 28 12.66 -5.74 19.20
CA PHE A 28 12.19 -6.46 18.01
C PHE A 28 13.28 -7.31 17.36
N ARG A 29 14.27 -7.76 18.14
CA ARG A 29 15.48 -8.43 17.64
C ARG A 29 15.21 -9.58 16.65
N SER A 30 14.28 -10.49 16.99
CA SER A 30 13.96 -11.65 16.15
C SER A 30 13.30 -11.26 14.83
N GLU A 31 12.45 -10.23 14.84
CA GLU A 31 11.78 -9.73 13.64
C GLU A 31 12.78 -9.03 12.72
N LEU A 32 13.69 -8.24 13.30
CA LEU A 32 14.76 -7.57 12.56
C LEU A 32 15.80 -8.55 11.98
N GLU A 33 16.12 -9.65 12.69
CA GLU A 33 16.97 -10.73 12.18
C GLU A 33 16.29 -11.51 11.03
N ARG A 34 14.95 -11.63 11.05
CA ARG A 34 14.15 -12.22 9.96
C ARG A 34 14.17 -11.32 8.72
N LEU A 35 14.00 -10.01 8.91
CA LEU A 35 13.98 -8.99 7.85
C LEU A 35 15.35 -8.80 7.17
N ARG A 36 16.46 -9.11 7.86
CA ARG A 36 17.82 -9.14 7.28
C ARG A 36 17.96 -10.10 6.09
N ASN A 37 17.18 -11.18 6.08
CA ASN A 37 17.33 -12.25 5.08
C ASN A 37 16.33 -12.10 3.91
N ALA A 38 15.58 -11.01 3.88
CA ALA A 38 14.57 -10.74 2.85
C ALA A 38 15.22 -9.94 1.70
N GLU A 39 14.95 -10.33 0.45
CA GLU A 39 15.64 -9.79 -0.72
C GLU A 39 15.31 -8.30 -0.95
N SER A 40 16.28 -7.54 -1.45
CA SER A 40 16.10 -6.12 -1.77
C SER A 40 15.10 -5.93 -2.91
N THR A 41 13.96 -5.26 -2.68
CA THR A 41 12.91 -5.07 -3.69
C THR A 41 12.54 -3.61 -4.03
N VAL A 42 11.94 -3.51 -5.22
CA VAL A 42 11.22 -2.43 -5.93
C VAL A 42 11.84 -1.04 -6.02
N GLU A 43 12.07 -0.32 -4.93
CA GLU A 43 12.32 1.13 -5.05
C GLU A 43 13.80 1.46 -5.16
N SER A 44 14.71 0.53 -4.88
CA SER A 44 16.18 0.69 -4.94
C SER A 44 16.68 1.21 -6.29
N GLY A 45 16.65 2.52 -6.46
CA GLY A 45 17.61 3.21 -7.32
C GLY A 45 19.01 2.89 -6.82
N THR A 46 19.96 2.80 -7.75
CA THR A 46 21.39 2.47 -7.50
C THR A 46 22.15 3.49 -6.65
N ALA A 47 21.47 4.52 -6.13
CA ALA A 47 22.08 5.56 -5.32
C ALA A 47 22.15 5.12 -3.85
N LYS A 48 23.34 5.22 -3.23
CA LYS A 48 23.51 5.05 -1.79
C LYS A 48 22.67 6.11 -1.05
N PRO A 49 21.81 5.72 -0.09
CA PRO A 49 21.03 6.67 0.67
C PRO A 49 21.93 7.59 1.51
N ALA A 50 21.64 8.89 1.50
CA ALA A 50 22.27 9.85 2.41
C ALA A 50 21.65 9.67 3.80
N GLY A 51 22.41 9.17 4.78
CA GLY A 51 21.86 8.81 6.07
C GLY A 51 21.45 10.00 6.95
N SER A 52 20.55 9.72 7.90
CA SER A 52 19.87 10.70 8.75
C SER A 52 20.33 10.69 10.21
N LEU A 53 21.23 9.77 10.58
CA LEU A 53 21.82 9.67 11.93
C LEU A 53 23.15 10.45 12.00
N LYS A 54 23.77 10.50 13.19
CA LYS A 54 25.13 11.04 13.36
C LYS A 54 26.07 10.44 12.31
N ASN A 55 26.86 11.29 11.65
CA ASN A 55 27.77 10.94 10.54
C ASN A 55 27.08 10.52 9.22
N ALA A 56 25.82 10.92 9.00
CA ALA A 56 25.05 10.59 7.79
C ALA A 56 24.88 9.08 7.56
N GLU A 57 24.69 8.32 8.64
CA GLU A 57 24.36 6.89 8.60
C GLU A 57 22.84 6.65 8.51
N THR A 58 22.41 5.62 7.80
CA THR A 58 21.00 5.16 7.78
C THR A 58 20.73 4.24 8.99
N PRO A 59 19.47 4.11 9.44
CA PRO A 59 19.11 3.18 10.52
C PRO A 59 19.54 1.73 10.26
N SER A 60 19.35 1.23 9.05
CA SER A 60 19.79 -0.11 8.62
C SER A 60 21.31 -0.27 8.60
N ARG A 61 22.07 0.74 8.14
CA ARG A 61 23.54 0.74 8.20
C ARG A 61 24.08 0.81 9.63
N ARG A 62 23.41 1.53 10.54
CA ARG A 62 23.76 1.55 11.96
C ARG A 62 23.48 0.21 12.66
N LEU A 63 22.38 -0.44 12.30
CA LEU A 63 21.94 -1.68 12.94
C LEU A 63 22.64 -2.94 12.39
N PHE A 64 22.93 -2.96 11.08
CA PHE A 64 23.35 -4.15 10.33
C PHE A 64 24.52 -3.89 9.36
N GLN A 65 25.08 -2.69 9.34
CA GLN A 65 26.17 -2.27 8.43
C GLN A 65 25.76 -2.21 6.93
N THR A 66 24.48 -2.43 6.60
CA THR A 66 23.89 -2.50 5.24
C THR A 66 22.41 -2.03 5.23
N ASP A 67 21.84 -1.62 4.09
CA ASP A 67 20.46 -1.09 3.93
C ASP A 67 19.39 -2.13 3.52
N TYR A 68 18.17 -2.06 4.08
CA TYR A 68 17.04 -2.99 3.80
C TYR A 68 15.66 -2.30 3.70
N ALA A 69 14.87 -2.60 2.67
CA ALA A 69 13.63 -1.88 2.28
C ALA A 69 12.30 -2.57 2.61
N GLU A 70 12.30 -3.82 3.11
CA GLU A 70 11.08 -4.65 3.22
C GLU A 70 10.37 -4.61 4.58
N VAL A 71 10.86 -3.81 5.53
CA VAL A 71 10.24 -3.60 6.84
C VAL A 71 8.93 -2.77 6.73
N ASN A 72 8.40 -2.59 5.50
CA ASN A 72 7.87 -1.31 5.01
C ASN A 72 6.54 -1.32 4.15
N ARG A 73 5.59 -2.28 4.27
CA ARG A 73 4.18 -2.08 3.79
C ARG A 73 2.99 -2.37 4.78
N THR A 74 1.94 -1.50 4.85
CA THR A 74 0.52 -1.72 4.36
C THR A 74 -0.63 -0.92 5.07
N LEU A 75 -1.58 -0.28 4.34
CA LEU A 75 -3.04 -0.23 4.70
C LEU A 75 -4.03 -0.18 3.52
N GLY A 76 -3.68 0.37 2.35
CA GLY A 76 -4.60 0.52 1.21
C GLY A 76 -4.78 -0.71 0.30
N GLU A 77 -4.04 -1.79 0.57
CA GLU A 77 -3.98 -2.98 -0.31
C GLU A 77 -5.02 -4.03 0.08
N LYS A 78 -5.34 -4.13 1.38
CA LYS A 78 -6.02 -5.29 1.95
C LYS A 78 -7.46 -5.47 1.45
N VAL A 79 -7.93 -6.71 1.48
CA VAL A 79 -9.35 -7.04 1.24
C VAL A 79 -10.09 -7.12 2.57
N PRO A 80 -11.42 -6.89 2.62
CA PRO A 80 -12.18 -6.91 3.87
C PRO A 80 -11.91 -8.11 4.79
N ALA A 81 -11.81 -9.34 4.28
CA ALA A 81 -11.49 -10.51 5.12
C ALA A 81 -10.15 -10.42 5.87
N SER A 82 -9.19 -9.61 5.37
CA SER A 82 -7.93 -9.37 6.08
C SER A 82 -8.14 -8.60 7.40
N LEU A 83 -9.29 -7.94 7.57
CA LEU A 83 -9.62 -7.18 8.78
C LEU A 83 -10.16 -8.07 9.90
N SER A 84 -10.60 -9.30 9.63
CA SER A 84 -11.20 -10.18 10.65
C SER A 84 -10.28 -10.48 11.85
N ILE A 85 -8.96 -10.40 11.66
CA ILE A 85 -7.99 -10.51 12.76
C ILE A 85 -8.17 -9.42 13.83
N LEU A 86 -8.65 -8.23 13.45
CA LEU A 86 -8.85 -7.09 14.35
C LEU A 86 -9.98 -7.34 15.36
N ARG A 87 -10.96 -8.20 15.03
CA ARG A 87 -12.01 -8.61 15.98
C ARG A 87 -11.47 -9.41 17.17
N LYS A 88 -10.32 -10.07 16.98
CA LYS A 88 -9.64 -10.85 18.02
C LYS A 88 -8.72 -9.98 18.89
N ILE A 89 -8.51 -8.73 18.50
CA ILE A 89 -7.75 -7.76 19.28
C ILE A 89 -8.72 -7.14 20.30
N HIS A 90 -8.92 -7.84 21.41
CA HIS A 90 -9.75 -7.37 22.53
C HIS A 90 -9.01 -6.39 23.45
N ASP A 91 -7.72 -6.16 23.22
CA ASP A 91 -6.95 -5.26 24.05
C ASP A 91 -7.23 -3.81 23.62
N ASN A 92 -7.65 -3.00 24.58
CA ASN A 92 -7.77 -1.54 24.48
C ASN A 92 -6.38 -0.86 24.40
N GLY A 93 -5.37 -1.63 24.01
CA GLY A 93 -3.99 -1.48 24.44
C GLY A 93 -2.99 -1.33 23.30
N SER A 94 -1.76 -1.06 23.75
CA SER A 94 -0.61 -0.63 22.95
C SER A 94 -0.30 -1.48 21.71
N GLY A 95 -0.72 -2.75 21.63
CA GLY A 95 -0.43 -3.64 20.50
C GLY A 95 -1.02 -3.18 19.16
N PHE A 96 -2.27 -2.67 19.15
CA PHE A 96 -2.87 -2.10 17.94
C PHE A 96 -2.09 -0.87 17.45
N HIS A 97 -1.79 0.04 18.37
CA HIS A 97 -1.03 1.25 18.07
C HIS A 97 0.42 0.95 17.67
N MET A 98 1.06 -0.07 18.26
CA MET A 98 2.38 -0.55 17.83
C MET A 98 2.33 -1.08 16.40
N ARG A 99 1.34 -1.89 16.04
CA ARG A 99 1.21 -2.40 14.67
C ARG A 99 0.93 -1.28 13.66
N ALA A 100 0.08 -0.33 14.02
CA ALA A 100 -0.17 0.87 13.22
C ALA A 100 1.08 1.73 13.04
N MET A 101 1.89 1.90 14.10
CA MET A 101 3.14 2.65 14.05
C MET A 101 4.20 1.94 13.21
N VAL A 102 4.31 0.60 13.33
CA VAL A 102 5.15 -0.21 12.44
C VAL A 102 4.80 0.15 11.01
N THR A 103 3.53 0.06 10.62
CA THR A 103 3.00 0.40 9.28
C THR A 103 3.25 1.84 8.79
N ILE A 104 3.30 2.84 9.67
CA ILE A 104 3.65 4.21 9.25
C ILE A 104 5.17 4.33 8.99
N LEU A 105 5.99 3.84 9.92
CA LEU A 105 7.46 3.84 9.79
C LEU A 105 7.92 3.08 8.55
N ASP A 106 7.12 2.08 8.25
CA ASP A 106 7.16 1.20 7.14
C ASP A 106 7.02 1.97 5.81
N VAL A 107 5.91 2.66 5.60
CA VAL A 107 5.74 3.55 4.43
C VAL A 107 6.78 4.68 4.39
N ALA A 108 7.17 5.23 5.54
CA ALA A 108 8.24 6.23 5.64
C ALA A 108 9.59 5.68 5.17
N GLY A 109 9.83 4.40 5.41
CA GLY A 109 11.04 3.71 5.03
C GLY A 109 11.07 3.24 3.56
N ALA A 110 9.93 3.23 2.85
CA ALA A 110 9.86 2.75 1.46
C ALA A 110 10.86 3.48 0.55
N ALA A 111 10.94 4.81 0.65
CA ALA A 111 11.95 5.62 -0.05
C ALA A 111 13.24 5.87 0.75
N ALA A 112 13.44 5.25 1.91
CA ALA A 112 14.63 5.52 2.72
C ALA A 112 15.93 5.10 2.01
N HIS A 113 15.86 4.14 1.06
CA HIS A 113 16.98 3.75 0.21
C HIS A 113 17.39 4.84 -0.80
N SER A 114 16.49 5.75 -1.18
CA SER A 114 16.76 6.86 -2.11
C SER A 114 16.80 8.23 -1.40
N ASN A 115 16.22 8.35 -0.21
CA ASN A 115 16.28 9.53 0.65
C ASN A 115 16.01 9.15 2.13
N ALA A 116 17.04 9.14 2.99
CA ALA A 116 16.87 8.73 4.39
C ALA A 116 16.05 9.69 5.27
N ARG A 117 15.57 10.81 4.70
CA ARG A 117 14.60 11.69 5.37
C ARG A 117 13.17 11.15 5.28
N GLY A 118 12.88 10.14 4.45
CA GLY A 118 11.56 9.47 4.35
C GLY A 118 10.40 10.31 3.81
N TYR A 119 10.51 11.64 3.82
CA TYR A 119 9.46 12.57 3.41
C TYR A 119 9.02 12.50 1.93
N PRO A 120 9.80 11.99 0.95
CA PRO A 120 9.29 11.90 -0.42
C PRO A 120 8.08 10.98 -0.56
N VAL A 121 7.88 10.06 0.40
CA VAL A 121 6.77 9.09 0.38
C VAL A 121 5.71 9.38 1.43
N VAL A 122 6.07 9.93 2.59
CA VAL A 122 5.11 10.37 3.63
C VAL A 122 4.86 11.86 3.48
N THR A 123 4.11 12.23 2.45
CA THR A 123 3.52 13.56 2.35
C THR A 123 2.44 13.73 3.43
N GLU A 124 2.06 14.98 3.71
CA GLU A 124 0.95 15.28 4.62
C GLU A 124 -0.35 14.53 4.20
N SER A 125 -0.64 14.48 2.90
CA SER A 125 -1.82 13.77 2.37
C SER A 125 -1.76 12.27 2.65
N VAL A 126 -0.59 11.64 2.48
CA VAL A 126 -0.38 10.23 2.79
C VAL A 126 -0.53 9.99 4.29
N TYR A 127 0.10 10.80 5.14
CA TYR A 127 0.01 10.68 6.60
C TYR A 127 -1.44 10.79 7.10
N GLN A 128 -2.19 11.79 6.64
CA GLN A 128 -3.59 11.97 7.02
C GLN A 128 -4.47 10.78 6.59
N GLY A 129 -4.20 10.21 5.41
CA GLY A 129 -4.84 8.98 4.95
C GLY A 129 -4.60 7.81 5.92
N TYR A 130 -3.35 7.60 6.34
CA TYR A 130 -2.99 6.56 7.31
C TYR A 130 -3.65 6.77 8.67
N MET A 131 -3.56 7.99 9.21
CA MET A 131 -4.14 8.30 10.52
C MET A 131 -5.65 8.04 10.53
N SER A 132 -6.35 8.41 9.46
CA SER A 132 -7.77 8.11 9.42
C SER A 132 -8.10 6.64 9.22
N ALA A 133 -7.29 5.89 8.47
CA ALA A 133 -7.48 4.46 8.36
C ALA A 133 -7.31 3.83 9.75
N ILE A 134 -6.26 4.20 10.50
CA ILE A 134 -6.02 3.74 11.87
C ILE A 134 -7.20 4.03 12.80
N GLU A 135 -7.76 5.24 12.75
CA GLU A 135 -8.96 5.58 13.53
C GLU A 135 -10.16 4.68 13.16
N THR A 136 -10.36 4.41 11.88
CA THR A 136 -11.47 3.57 11.39
C THR A 136 -11.28 2.11 11.82
N LEU A 137 -10.07 1.59 11.70
CA LEU A 137 -9.71 0.25 12.16
C LEU A 137 -9.87 0.10 13.67
N LYS A 138 -9.56 1.15 14.45
CA LYS A 138 -9.78 1.17 15.90
C LYS A 138 -11.26 1.09 16.25
N LYS A 139 -12.11 1.85 15.57
CA LYS A 139 -13.58 1.76 15.75
C LYS A 139 -14.10 0.35 15.43
N PHE A 140 -13.56 -0.28 14.40
CA PHE A 140 -13.89 -1.66 14.06
C PHE A 140 -13.43 -2.66 15.13
N SER A 141 -12.20 -2.55 15.65
CA SER A 141 -11.73 -3.43 16.72
C SER A 141 -12.53 -3.26 18.02
N LEU A 142 -13.08 -2.07 18.28
CA LEU A 142 -13.96 -1.79 19.40
C LEU A 142 -15.42 -2.25 19.19
N GLY A 143 -15.75 -2.80 18.02
CA GLY A 143 -17.11 -3.26 17.68
C GLY A 143 -18.07 -2.15 17.29
N GLU A 144 -17.61 -0.90 17.13
CA GLU A 144 -18.45 0.22 16.68
C GLU A 144 -18.83 0.12 15.20
N ILE A 145 -18.02 -0.58 14.41
CA ILE A 145 -18.29 -0.86 12.99
C ILE A 145 -18.68 -2.34 12.86
N PRO A 146 -19.83 -2.66 12.24
CA PRO A 146 -20.43 -3.98 12.35
C PRO A 146 -19.72 -5.07 11.53
N SER A 147 -19.09 -4.70 10.42
CA SER A 147 -18.47 -5.65 9.49
C SER A 147 -17.16 -5.17 8.90
N GLU A 148 -16.35 -6.14 8.47
CA GLU A 148 -15.11 -5.96 7.73
C GLU A 148 -15.33 -5.12 6.47
N ARG A 149 -16.39 -5.43 5.69
CA ARG A 149 -16.77 -4.64 4.50
C ARG A 149 -17.12 -3.21 4.90
N ALA A 150 -17.94 -3.01 5.92
CA ALA A 150 -18.31 -1.66 6.38
C ALA A 150 -17.08 -0.86 6.83
N CYS A 151 -16.14 -1.50 7.52
CA CYS A 151 -14.89 -0.87 7.94
C CYS A 151 -14.04 -0.45 6.75
N TYR A 152 -13.85 -1.36 5.79
CA TYR A 152 -13.09 -1.08 4.57
C TYR A 152 -13.75 0.02 3.72
N ASP A 153 -15.06 -0.04 3.54
CA ASP A 153 -15.83 0.94 2.77
C ASP A 153 -15.80 2.33 3.44
N GLN A 154 -15.71 2.39 4.77
CA GLN A 154 -15.53 3.65 5.49
C GLN A 154 -14.15 4.27 5.24
N VAL A 155 -13.09 3.46 5.09
CA VAL A 155 -11.75 3.92 4.66
C VAL A 155 -11.82 4.50 3.24
N LEU A 156 -12.40 3.76 2.28
CA LEU A 156 -12.58 4.23 0.90
C LEU A 156 -13.41 5.53 0.84
N SER A 157 -14.49 5.58 1.61
CA SER A 157 -15.40 6.73 1.66
C SER A 157 -14.72 7.98 2.22
N LYS A 158 -13.70 7.85 3.08
CA LYS A 158 -12.96 9.02 3.51
C LYS A 158 -12.02 9.54 2.44
N GLN A 159 -11.29 8.66 1.76
CA GLN A 159 -10.42 9.04 0.65
C GLN A 159 -11.18 9.85 -0.41
N VAL A 160 -12.40 9.41 -0.76
CA VAL A 160 -13.20 10.13 -1.77
C VAL A 160 -13.76 11.45 -1.28
N ARG A 161 -14.10 11.58 0.01
CA ARG A 161 -14.49 12.88 0.58
C ARG A 161 -13.34 13.88 0.51
N ASP A 162 -12.12 13.44 0.78
CA ASP A 162 -10.92 14.28 0.69
C ASP A 162 -10.65 14.72 -0.76
N LEU A 163 -10.86 13.83 -1.74
CA LEU A 163 -10.81 14.18 -3.17
C LEU A 163 -11.96 15.10 -3.59
N HIS A 164 -13.16 14.90 -3.04
CA HIS A 164 -14.32 15.73 -3.33
C HIS A 164 -14.13 17.18 -2.86
N MET A 165 -13.55 17.38 -1.67
CA MET A 165 -13.14 18.71 -1.19
C MET A 165 -12.11 19.38 -2.12
N LYS A 166 -11.38 18.59 -2.91
CA LYS A 166 -10.43 19.07 -3.94
C LYS A 166 -11.05 19.15 -5.34
N GLY A 167 -12.38 19.08 -5.46
CA GLY A 167 -13.13 19.27 -6.69
C GLY A 167 -13.33 18.03 -7.55
N TYR A 168 -13.07 16.82 -7.03
CA TYR A 168 -13.39 15.57 -7.71
C TYR A 168 -14.84 15.11 -7.43
N ASN A 169 -15.34 14.17 -8.23
CA ASN A 169 -16.69 13.62 -8.05
C ASN A 169 -16.75 12.74 -6.79
N LEU A 170 -17.87 12.83 -6.06
CA LEU A 170 -18.12 11.96 -4.92
C LEU A 170 -18.58 10.58 -5.42
N LEU A 171 -17.68 9.59 -5.36
CA LEU A 171 -17.96 8.19 -5.70
C LEU A 171 -18.58 7.45 -4.49
N SER A 172 -19.41 6.45 -4.78
CA SER A 172 -20.14 5.64 -3.81
C SER A 172 -19.55 4.25 -3.68
N THR A 173 -19.41 3.76 -2.44
CA THR A 173 -19.07 2.35 -2.18
C THR A 173 -20.23 1.39 -2.45
N ASN A 174 -21.45 1.90 -2.61
CA ASN A 174 -22.63 1.07 -2.95
C ASN A 174 -22.72 0.77 -4.45
N ASN A 175 -22.00 1.52 -5.30
CA ASN A 175 -21.87 1.21 -6.71
C ASN A 175 -20.59 0.39 -6.92
N VAL A 176 -20.72 -0.81 -7.48
CA VAL A 176 -19.60 -1.76 -7.61
C VAL A 176 -18.47 -1.23 -8.50
N GLU A 177 -18.78 -0.49 -9.58
CA GLU A 177 -17.75 0.08 -10.45
C GLU A 177 -17.03 1.23 -9.75
N GLU A 178 -17.77 2.11 -9.09
CA GLU A 178 -17.23 3.23 -8.34
C GLU A 178 -16.39 2.76 -7.16
N ARG A 179 -16.83 1.71 -6.45
CA ARG A 179 -16.06 1.06 -5.38
C ARG A 179 -14.75 0.46 -5.90
N ALA A 180 -14.77 -0.20 -7.05
CA ALA A 180 -13.56 -0.73 -7.67
C ALA A 180 -12.60 0.41 -8.05
N LEU A 181 -13.11 1.49 -8.66
CA LEU A 181 -12.31 2.68 -8.96
C LEU A 181 -11.72 3.28 -7.68
N LEU A 182 -12.49 3.39 -6.59
CA LEU A 182 -12.00 3.88 -5.30
C LEU A 182 -10.82 3.05 -4.77
N ARG A 183 -10.90 1.72 -4.86
CA ARG A 183 -9.79 0.84 -4.47
C ARG A 183 -8.54 1.15 -5.30
N ILE A 184 -8.69 1.35 -6.61
CA ILE A 184 -7.57 1.69 -7.49
C ILE A 184 -6.99 3.07 -7.14
N LEU A 185 -7.82 4.08 -6.86
CA LEU A 185 -7.38 5.40 -6.41
C LEU A 185 -6.60 5.32 -5.09
N CYS A 186 -7.05 4.49 -4.15
CA CYS A 186 -6.33 4.22 -2.89
C CYS A 186 -4.98 3.53 -3.16
N MET A 187 -4.93 2.50 -4.00
CA MET A 187 -3.67 1.83 -4.37
C MET A 187 -2.70 2.80 -5.05
N GLY A 188 -3.20 3.69 -5.91
CA GLY A 188 -2.40 4.73 -6.56
C GLY A 188 -2.05 5.93 -5.67
N ARG A 189 -2.50 5.95 -4.40
CA ARG A 189 -2.31 7.06 -3.45
C ARG A 189 -2.76 8.40 -4.02
N VAL A 190 -3.85 8.39 -4.79
CA VAL A 190 -4.36 9.57 -5.49
C VAL A 190 -4.90 10.58 -4.49
N ASP A 191 -4.38 11.80 -4.52
CA ASP A 191 -4.71 12.85 -3.55
C ASP A 191 -5.20 14.17 -4.18
N ASN A 192 -5.36 14.24 -5.50
CA ASN A 192 -5.80 15.44 -6.20
C ASN A 192 -6.69 15.10 -7.41
N LYS A 193 -7.52 16.09 -7.82
CA LYS A 193 -8.48 15.94 -8.91
C LYS A 193 -7.83 15.53 -10.23
N GLN A 194 -6.72 16.17 -10.61
CA GLN A 194 -6.05 15.89 -11.88
C GLN A 194 -5.63 14.42 -11.98
N SER A 195 -4.99 13.90 -10.94
CA SER A 195 -4.58 12.49 -10.88
C SER A 195 -5.80 11.56 -10.88
N ALA A 196 -6.86 11.89 -10.13
CA ALA A 196 -8.09 11.11 -10.13
C ALA A 196 -8.75 11.05 -11.52
N ASP A 197 -8.73 12.16 -12.26
CA ASP A 197 -9.25 12.21 -13.64
C ASP A 197 -8.44 11.29 -14.58
N LEU A 198 -7.10 11.21 -14.43
CA LEU A 198 -6.27 10.29 -15.23
C LEU A 198 -6.64 8.82 -14.98
N PHE A 199 -6.79 8.45 -13.71
CA PHE A 199 -7.18 7.10 -13.31
C PHE A 199 -8.59 6.76 -13.80
N ASN A 200 -9.54 7.69 -13.69
CA ASN A 200 -10.89 7.49 -14.19
C ASN A 200 -10.91 7.32 -15.72
N LYS A 201 -10.20 8.18 -16.46
CA LYS A 201 -10.06 8.05 -17.93
C LYS A 201 -9.45 6.70 -18.31
N ALA A 202 -8.39 6.27 -17.62
CA ALA A 202 -7.76 4.97 -17.85
C ALA A 202 -8.71 3.80 -17.57
N PHE A 203 -9.48 3.88 -16.48
CA PHE A 203 -10.48 2.88 -16.10
C PHE A 203 -11.63 2.81 -17.11
N THR A 204 -12.06 3.95 -17.67
CA THR A 204 -13.10 3.98 -18.73
C THR A 204 -12.61 3.47 -20.09
N LYS A 205 -11.29 3.45 -20.33
CA LYS A 205 -10.69 2.96 -21.58
C LYS A 205 -10.58 1.43 -21.64
N LEU A 206 -10.75 0.75 -20.51
CA LEU A 206 -10.76 -0.73 -20.45
C LEU A 206 -11.84 -1.32 -21.35
N SER A 207 -11.57 -2.48 -21.95
CA SER A 207 -12.61 -3.24 -22.63
C SER A 207 -13.71 -3.67 -21.65
N THR A 208 -14.91 -3.93 -22.16
CA THR A 208 -16.03 -4.40 -21.35
C THR A 208 -15.69 -5.66 -20.53
N THR A 209 -14.87 -6.56 -21.10
CA THR A 209 -14.45 -7.79 -20.43
C THR A 209 -13.43 -7.50 -19.33
N GLU A 210 -12.37 -6.74 -19.61
CA GLU A 210 -11.36 -6.37 -18.59
C GLU A 210 -11.98 -5.60 -17.45
N LYS A 211 -12.83 -4.60 -17.76
CA LYS A 211 -13.52 -3.80 -16.76
C LYS A 211 -14.39 -4.68 -15.86
N ARG A 212 -15.14 -5.62 -16.45
CA ARG A 212 -15.96 -6.57 -15.68
C ARG A 212 -15.10 -7.46 -14.78
N SER A 213 -14.03 -8.08 -15.30
CA SER A 213 -13.12 -8.92 -14.51
C SER A 213 -12.50 -8.13 -13.35
N LEU A 214 -12.00 -6.92 -13.62
CA LEU A 214 -11.41 -6.04 -12.62
C LEU A 214 -12.42 -5.61 -11.55
N VAL A 215 -13.62 -5.18 -11.95
CA VAL A 215 -14.69 -4.78 -11.03
C VAL A 215 -15.12 -5.94 -10.16
N ASN A 216 -15.33 -7.12 -10.74
CA ASN A 216 -15.74 -8.29 -9.98
C ASN A 216 -14.66 -8.72 -8.99
N GLY A 217 -13.41 -8.89 -9.45
CA GLY A 217 -12.30 -9.32 -8.60
C GLY A 217 -11.99 -8.32 -7.48
N LEU A 218 -12.00 -7.01 -7.77
CA LEU A 218 -11.84 -5.96 -6.76
C LEU A 218 -13.10 -5.72 -5.91
N ASN A 219 -14.19 -6.46 -6.07
CA ASN A 219 -15.31 -6.37 -5.14
C ASN A 219 -15.47 -7.59 -4.23
N MET A 220 -14.67 -8.64 -4.46
CA MET A 220 -14.56 -9.78 -3.56
C MET A 220 -13.97 -9.36 -2.21
N ASP A 221 -14.62 -9.77 -1.13
CA ASP A 221 -14.20 -9.52 0.25
C ASP A 221 -13.29 -10.59 0.79
N GLY A 222 -13.46 -11.84 0.33
CA GLY A 222 -12.76 -13.01 0.87
C GLY A 222 -13.47 -13.60 2.08
N LEU A 223 -14.74 -13.22 2.27
CA LEU A 223 -15.64 -13.67 3.32
C LEU A 223 -16.65 -14.64 2.66
N ASP A 224 -17.92 -14.53 3.00
CA ASP A 224 -18.99 -15.40 2.48
C ASP A 224 -19.18 -15.29 0.95
N ASP A 225 -18.55 -14.30 0.30
CA ASP A 225 -18.58 -14.09 -1.14
C ASP A 225 -17.50 -14.87 -1.91
N GLY A 226 -16.61 -15.58 -1.22
CA GLY A 226 -15.66 -16.53 -1.81
C GLY A 226 -14.21 -16.11 -1.68
N ILE A 227 -13.43 -16.27 -2.75
CA ILE A 227 -11.98 -16.02 -2.74
C ILE A 227 -11.70 -14.58 -3.20
N ALA A 228 -11.03 -13.80 -2.36
CA ALA A 228 -10.52 -12.49 -2.74
C ALA A 228 -9.04 -12.56 -3.10
N ILE A 229 -8.69 -12.02 -4.27
CA ILE A 229 -7.30 -11.87 -4.70
C ILE A 229 -6.76 -10.53 -4.20
N LEU A 230 -5.65 -10.59 -3.47
CA LEU A 230 -4.87 -9.42 -3.10
C LEU A 230 -3.69 -9.28 -4.06
N PRO A 231 -3.69 -8.32 -5.02
CA PRO A 231 -2.57 -8.09 -5.93
C PRO A 231 -1.41 -7.42 -5.19
N TYR A 232 -0.59 -8.22 -4.52
CA TYR A 232 0.53 -7.76 -3.73
C TYR A 232 1.58 -7.07 -4.61
N TYR A 233 2.17 -5.98 -4.14
CA TYR A 233 3.00 -5.01 -4.90
C TYR A 233 2.26 -4.03 -5.84
N ALA A 234 0.94 -4.15 -6.04
CA ALA A 234 0.23 -3.26 -6.99
C ALA A 234 0.46 -1.75 -6.74
N PRO A 235 0.41 -1.19 -5.52
CA PRO A 235 0.70 0.23 -5.30
C PRO A 235 2.08 0.67 -5.75
N GLY A 236 3.11 -0.13 -5.45
CA GLY A 236 4.48 0.15 -5.88
C GLY A 236 4.60 0.10 -7.40
N LEU A 237 3.96 -0.87 -8.04
CA LEU A 237 3.92 -0.97 -9.50
C LEU A 237 3.18 0.20 -10.16
N ILE A 238 2.06 0.66 -9.59
CA ILE A 238 1.37 1.87 -10.07
C ILE A 238 2.31 3.09 -9.99
N ALA A 239 3.07 3.23 -8.91
CA ALA A 239 4.05 4.29 -8.77
C ALA A 239 5.14 4.23 -9.87
N GLU A 240 5.64 3.02 -10.21
CA GLU A 240 6.57 2.83 -11.32
C GLU A 240 5.96 3.16 -12.69
N VAL A 241 4.71 2.76 -12.93
CA VAL A 241 3.96 3.11 -14.16
C VAL A 241 3.88 4.63 -14.32
N LEU A 242 3.47 5.34 -13.26
CA LEU A 242 3.37 6.79 -13.25
C LEU A 242 4.74 7.44 -13.45
N ARG A 243 5.80 6.93 -12.80
CA ARG A 243 7.17 7.44 -12.94
C ARG A 243 7.69 7.27 -14.37
N GLY A 244 7.40 6.14 -15.01
CA GLY A 244 7.77 5.87 -16.40
C GLY A 244 7.06 6.79 -17.39
N ALA A 245 5.85 7.25 -17.06
CA ALA A 245 5.02 8.11 -17.91
C ALA A 245 5.07 9.61 -17.56
N GLN A 246 5.72 10.01 -16.45
CA GLN A 246 5.63 11.37 -15.87
C GLN A 246 6.05 12.51 -16.81
N ARG A 247 6.94 12.25 -17.79
CA ARG A 247 7.43 13.26 -18.76
C ARG A 247 6.68 13.22 -20.09
N LYS A 248 5.60 12.45 -20.19
CA LYS A 248 4.84 12.27 -21.41
C LYS A 248 3.53 13.05 -21.37
N GLU A 249 2.92 13.17 -22.54
CA GLU A 249 1.56 13.68 -22.71
C GLU A 249 0.55 12.90 -21.87
N GLU A 250 -0.54 13.58 -21.50
CA GLU A 250 -1.63 13.01 -20.70
C GLU A 250 -2.14 11.67 -21.25
N SER A 251 -2.27 11.59 -22.58
CA SER A 251 -2.73 10.39 -23.29
C SER A 251 -1.85 9.17 -23.04
N ALA A 252 -0.54 9.35 -22.92
CA ALA A 252 0.40 8.27 -22.66
C ALA A 252 0.32 7.78 -21.20
N ILE A 253 0.04 8.68 -20.25
CA ILE A 253 -0.19 8.31 -18.85
C ILE A 253 -1.49 7.50 -18.74
N ILE A 254 -2.56 7.97 -19.38
CA ILE A 254 -3.86 7.28 -19.41
C ILE A 254 -3.71 5.89 -20.04
N GLU A 255 -2.94 5.78 -21.12
CA GLU A 255 -2.69 4.50 -21.79
C GLU A 255 -1.91 3.53 -20.90
N ALA A 256 -0.80 3.97 -20.31
CA ALA A 256 0.00 3.12 -19.43
C ALA A 256 -0.80 2.63 -18.21
N LEU A 257 -1.60 3.52 -17.59
CA LEU A 257 -2.52 3.16 -16.51
C LEU A 257 -3.60 2.17 -16.98
N SER A 258 -4.19 2.39 -18.15
CA SER A 258 -5.24 1.52 -18.68
C SER A 258 -4.71 0.11 -18.95
N ILE A 259 -3.51 0.00 -19.55
CA ILE A 259 -2.86 -1.29 -19.78
C ILE A 259 -2.50 -1.98 -18.45
N PHE A 260 -2.01 -1.23 -17.46
CA PHE A 260 -1.76 -1.80 -16.13
C PHE A 260 -3.05 -2.28 -15.45
N MET A 261 -4.16 -1.54 -15.57
CA MET A 261 -5.46 -1.97 -15.06
C MET A 261 -6.00 -3.21 -15.81
N GLY A 262 -5.78 -3.32 -17.12
CA GLY A 262 -6.09 -4.52 -17.90
C GLY A 262 -5.29 -5.74 -17.44
N PHE A 263 -3.99 -5.56 -17.17
CA PHE A 263 -3.17 -6.60 -16.54
C PHE A 263 -3.71 -6.99 -15.14
N MET A 264 -4.06 -6.01 -14.30
CA MET A 264 -4.68 -6.29 -13.00
C MET A 264 -6.00 -7.04 -13.15
N ALA A 265 -6.79 -6.78 -14.19
CA ALA A 265 -8.03 -7.51 -14.47
C ALA A 265 -7.75 -9.01 -14.60
N GLY A 266 -6.70 -9.40 -15.33
CA GLY A 266 -6.26 -10.79 -15.42
C GLY A 266 -5.74 -11.34 -14.09
N VAL A 267 -5.02 -10.55 -13.30
CA VAL A 267 -4.51 -10.97 -11.97
C VAL A 267 -5.65 -11.32 -11.01
N VAL A 268 -6.70 -10.50 -10.99
CA VAL A 268 -7.85 -10.68 -10.10
C VAL A 268 -8.94 -11.58 -10.71
N GLU A 269 -8.82 -11.92 -11.99
CA GLU A 269 -9.70 -12.89 -12.65
C GLU A 269 -9.40 -14.29 -12.13
N TYR A 270 -10.05 -14.63 -11.03
CA TYR A 270 -10.00 -15.96 -10.47
C TYR A 270 -11.18 -16.78 -11.00
N LYS A 271 -10.89 -17.82 -11.79
CA LYS A 271 -11.86 -18.83 -12.20
C LYS A 271 -11.95 -19.86 -11.08
N SER A 272 -12.91 -19.69 -10.17
CA SER A 272 -13.11 -20.62 -9.06
C SER A 272 -13.77 -21.90 -9.54
N GLU A 273 -13.09 -23.03 -9.37
CA GLU A 273 -13.75 -24.26 -8.91
C GLU A 273 -13.98 -24.07 -7.41
N THR A 274 -15.25 -24.07 -7.01
CA THR A 274 -15.78 -24.13 -5.63
C THR A 274 -14.72 -24.27 -4.53
N GLY A 275 -14.33 -23.17 -3.90
CA GLY A 275 -13.37 -23.16 -2.79
C GLY A 275 -13.87 -22.31 -1.63
N ASP A 276 -13.43 -22.66 -0.42
CA ASP A 276 -13.81 -21.97 0.82
C ASP A 276 -13.37 -20.50 0.83
N PRO A 277 -14.15 -19.60 1.46
CA PRO A 277 -13.79 -18.22 1.77
C PRO A 277 -12.35 -18.03 2.25
N ARG A 278 -11.54 -17.27 1.50
CA ARG A 278 -10.18 -16.89 1.92
C ARG A 278 -9.61 -15.74 1.08
N VAL A 279 -8.50 -15.20 1.57
CA VAL A 279 -7.65 -14.25 0.84
C VAL A 279 -6.49 -15.00 0.21
N ILE A 280 -6.26 -14.81 -1.09
CA ILE A 280 -5.05 -15.27 -1.77
C ILE A 280 -4.22 -14.04 -2.13
N GLU A 281 -3.04 -13.93 -1.54
CA GLU A 281 -2.06 -12.94 -1.95
C GLU A 281 -1.39 -13.40 -3.24
N ARG A 282 -1.48 -12.59 -4.30
CA ARG A 282 -0.80 -12.80 -5.58
C ARG A 282 0.39 -11.87 -5.64
N ASP A 283 1.57 -12.44 -5.57
CA ASP A 283 2.82 -11.70 -5.69
C ASP A 283 3.03 -11.21 -7.13
N LEU A 284 3.10 -9.89 -7.32
CA LEU A 284 3.39 -9.25 -8.60
C LEU A 284 4.87 -8.87 -8.77
N SER A 285 5.77 -9.41 -7.95
CA SER A 285 7.21 -9.15 -8.05
C SER A 285 7.80 -9.53 -9.40
N PHE A 286 7.30 -10.61 -10.01
CA PHE A 286 7.76 -11.13 -11.30
C PHE A 286 7.58 -10.14 -12.46
N VAL A 287 6.66 -9.17 -12.36
CA VAL A 287 6.40 -8.19 -13.44
C VAL A 287 7.16 -6.87 -13.26
N GLN A 288 7.90 -6.70 -12.15
CA GLN A 288 8.62 -5.47 -11.84
C GLN A 288 9.62 -5.09 -12.94
N ASP A 289 10.42 -6.04 -13.41
CA ASP A 289 11.45 -5.79 -14.42
C ASP A 289 10.84 -5.33 -15.75
N VAL A 290 9.67 -5.87 -16.11
CA VAL A 290 8.92 -5.45 -17.29
C VAL A 290 8.48 -4.00 -17.14
N ILE A 291 7.80 -3.65 -16.04
CA ILE A 291 7.27 -2.30 -15.80
C ILE A 291 8.38 -1.24 -15.71
N LYS A 292 9.52 -1.58 -15.11
CA LYS A 292 10.67 -0.67 -14.97
C LYS A 292 11.48 -0.51 -16.26
N SER A 293 11.35 -1.45 -17.20
CA SER A 293 12.13 -1.47 -18.43
C SER A 293 11.88 -0.25 -19.33
N ASN A 294 12.86 0.07 -20.18
CA ASN A 294 12.64 1.04 -21.25
C ASN A 294 11.62 0.54 -22.28
N ASN A 295 11.42 -0.77 -22.40
CA ASN A 295 10.42 -1.34 -23.30
C ASN A 295 9.02 -0.93 -22.87
N PHE A 296 8.67 -1.09 -21.58
CA PHE A 296 7.37 -0.63 -21.07
C PHE A 296 7.22 0.89 -21.17
N LYS A 297 8.29 1.64 -20.87
CA LYS A 297 8.28 3.10 -21.04
C LYS A 297 8.00 3.50 -22.48
N ASN A 298 8.46 2.76 -23.48
CA ASN A 298 8.23 3.10 -24.89
C ASN A 298 6.90 2.54 -25.42
N ASP A 299 6.54 1.33 -25.00
CA ASP A 299 5.37 0.57 -25.41
C ASP A 299 4.76 -0.16 -24.20
N PRO A 300 3.71 0.39 -23.57
CA PRO A 300 3.06 -0.24 -22.43
C PRO A 300 2.47 -1.63 -22.75
N TYR A 301 2.15 -1.92 -24.02
CA TYR A 301 1.53 -3.18 -24.44
C TYR A 301 2.43 -4.40 -24.25
N VAL A 302 3.72 -4.22 -23.96
CA VAL A 302 4.59 -5.32 -23.53
C VAL A 302 4.04 -6.06 -22.31
N LEU A 303 3.23 -5.38 -21.47
CA LEU A 303 2.59 -5.99 -20.31
C LEU A 303 1.55 -7.05 -20.70
N ASN A 304 0.89 -6.93 -21.85
CA ASN A 304 -0.11 -7.89 -22.32
C ASN A 304 0.51 -9.25 -22.72
N LYS A 305 1.84 -9.30 -22.86
CA LYS A 305 2.59 -10.53 -23.18
C LYS A 305 3.07 -11.26 -21.93
N VAL A 306 2.91 -10.67 -20.76
CA VAL A 306 3.32 -11.27 -19.49
C VAL A 306 2.33 -12.38 -19.13
N GLN A 307 2.85 -13.58 -18.93
CA GLN A 307 2.05 -14.71 -18.46
C GLN A 307 1.88 -14.61 -16.94
N LEU A 308 0.63 -14.74 -16.48
CA LEU A 308 0.33 -14.82 -15.06
C LEU A 308 0.66 -16.23 -14.55
N PRO A 309 1.34 -16.34 -13.39
CA PRO A 309 1.63 -17.62 -12.75
C PRO A 309 0.40 -18.30 -12.13
#